data_AF-A0A2V7H8F4-F1
#
_entry.id   AF-A0A2V7H8F4-F1
#
_cell.length_a   1.000
_cell.length_b   1.000
_cell.length_c   1.000
_cell.angle_alpha   90.00
_cell.angle_beta   90.00
_cell.angle_gamma   90.00
#
_symmetry.space_group_name_H-M   'P 1'
#
loop_
_entity.id
_entity.type
_entity.pdbx_description
1 polymer ?
#
loop_
_entity_poly.entity_id
_entity_poly.type
_entity_poly.pdbx_seq_one_letter_code
_entity_poly.pdbx_strand_id
1 'polypeptide(L)' 'MSQSERPVASVITPEPVVEGAGVHLRRSIGTRRLDHLDPFLLLDHFESVSPADYEAGFPYHPHRG' A
#
# COMPACT_ATOMS: atom_id res chain seq x y z
N MET A 1 24.91 -20.84 13.88
CA MET A 1 24.26 -21.00 12.56
C MET A 1 24.85 -19.94 11.64
N SER A 2 25.28 -20.29 10.43
CA SER A 2 25.75 -19.27 9.48
C SER A 2 24.56 -18.44 9.01
N GLN A 3 24.56 -17.13 9.23
CA GLN A 3 23.56 -16.25 8.63
C GLN A 3 23.98 -15.98 7.19
N SER A 4 23.48 -16.79 6.26
CA SER A 4 23.44 -16.40 4.85
C SER A 4 22.43 -15.27 4.71
N GLU A 5 22.87 -14.11 4.22
CA GLU A 5 21.97 -13.01 3.88
C GLU A 5 20.89 -13.48 2.90
N ARG A 6 19.64 -13.06 3.11
CA ARG A 6 18.54 -13.44 2.21
C ARG A 6 18.58 -12.55 0.97
N PRO A 7 18.69 -13.11 -0.24
CA PRO A 7 18.63 -12.30 -1.46
C PRO A 7 17.20 -11.74 -1.65
N VAL A 8 17.11 -10.60 -2.34
CA VAL A 8 15.83 -10.02 -2.78
C VAL A 8 15.20 -10.94 -3.82
N ALA A 9 14.05 -11.53 -3.49
CA ALA A 9 13.33 -12.44 -4.40
C ALA A 9 12.59 -11.71 -5.52
N SER A 10 12.04 -10.53 -5.24
CA SER A 10 11.36 -9.69 -6.22
C SER A 10 11.35 -8.22 -5.77
N VAL A 11 11.27 -7.31 -6.74
CA VAL A 11 11.02 -5.88 -6.52
C VAL A 11 9.63 -5.57 -7.06
N ILE A 12 8.78 -4.95 -6.26
CA ILE A 12 7.43 -4.52 -6.64
C ILE A 12 7.43 -3.00 -6.76
N THR A 13 7.06 -2.50 -7.94
CA THR A 13 6.81 -1.06 -8.16
C THR A 13 5.38 -0.77 -7.72
N PRO A 14 5.15 0.18 -6.78
CA PRO A 14 3.80 0.53 -6.35
C PRO A 14 2.93 1.10 -7.49
N GLU A 15 1.66 0.72 -7.50
CA GLU A 15 0.64 1.18 -8.45
C GLU A 15 -0.10 2.41 -7.88
N PRO A 16 -0.34 3.48 -8.66
CA PRO A 16 -1.14 4.61 -8.20
C PRO A 16 -2.62 4.22 -8.12
N VAL A 17 -3.26 4.52 -6.98
CA VAL A 17 -4.71 4.31 -6.79
C VAL A 17 -5.35 5.51 -6.08
N VAL A 18 -6.68 5.59 -6.18
CA VAL A 18 -7.50 6.62 -5.52
C VAL A 18 -8.48 5.91 -4.58
N GLU A 19 -8.52 6.33 -3.32
CA GLU A 19 -9.24 5.67 -2.22
C GLU A 19 -10.02 6.69 -1.37
N GLY A 20 -10.87 6.18 -0.47
CA GLY A 20 -11.62 7.03 0.48
C GLY A 20 -12.47 8.09 -0.23
N ALA A 21 -12.32 9.36 0.14
CA ALA A 21 -13.01 10.49 -0.48
C ALA A 21 -12.20 11.17 -1.61
N GLY A 22 -11.36 10.41 -2.34
CA GLY A 22 -10.52 10.93 -3.43
C GLY A 22 -9.04 11.03 -3.09
N VAL A 23 -8.57 10.32 -2.06
CA VAL A 23 -7.18 10.34 -1.61
C VAL A 23 -6.30 9.60 -2.63
N HIS A 24 -5.25 10.26 -3.13
CA HIS A 24 -4.29 9.67 -4.04
C HIS A 24 -3.15 9.02 -3.26
N LEU A 25 -2.82 7.77 -3.58
CA LEU A 25 -1.77 7.02 -2.90
C LEU A 25 -1.10 6.00 -3.84
N ARG A 26 -0.06 5.31 -3.34
CA ARG A 26 0.65 4.26 -4.08
C ARG A 26 0.57 2.91 -3.35
N ARG A 27 -0.15 1.94 -3.92
CA ARG A 27 -0.35 0.59 -3.35
C ARG A 27 0.72 -0.39 -3.81
N SER A 28 1.20 -1.25 -2.91
CA SER A 28 2.24 -2.25 -3.19
C SER A 28 1.76 -3.69 -2.96
N ILE A 29 1.28 -3.99 -1.75
CA ILE A 29 0.57 -5.22 -1.39
C ILE A 29 -0.94 -4.96 -1.55
N GLY A 30 -1.72 -5.94 -2.01
CA GLY A 30 -3.12 -5.76 -2.42
C GLY A 30 -3.25 -5.30 -3.88
N THR A 31 -2.27 -5.63 -4.73
CA THR A 31 -2.27 -5.35 -6.19
C THR A 31 -2.41 -6.64 -6.98
N ARG A 32 -2.70 -6.57 -8.29
CA ARG A 32 -2.68 -7.78 -9.15
C ARG A 32 -1.31 -8.44 -9.24
N ARG A 33 -0.23 -7.69 -8.95
CA ARG A 33 1.16 -8.16 -8.99
C ARG A 33 1.62 -8.77 -7.67
N LEU A 34 1.10 -8.29 -6.54
CA LEU A 34 1.30 -8.83 -5.21
C LEU A 34 -0.01 -8.68 -4.41
N ASP A 35 -0.86 -9.70 -4.55
CA ASP A 35 -2.21 -9.73 -3.97
C ASP A 35 -2.17 -9.85 -2.45
N HIS A 36 -1.37 -10.78 -1.94
CA HIS A 36 -1.14 -11.01 -0.50
C HIS A 36 0.32 -11.33 -0.23
N LEU A 37 0.80 -11.03 0.98
CA LEU A 37 2.13 -11.39 1.46
C LEU A 37 2.04 -11.71 2.96
N ASP A 38 1.57 -12.91 3.30
CA ASP A 38 1.34 -13.39 4.68
C ASP A 38 2.45 -12.93 5.67
N PRO A 39 2.13 -12.18 6.75
CA PRO A 39 0.80 -11.82 7.27
C PRO A 39 0.22 -10.47 6.77
N PHE A 40 0.85 -9.83 5.79
CA PHE A 40 0.45 -8.52 5.26
C PHE A 40 -0.58 -8.67 4.13
N LEU A 41 -1.71 -7.97 4.26
CA LEU A 41 -2.81 -7.98 3.28
C LEU A 41 -2.75 -6.80 2.31
N LEU A 42 -2.28 -5.64 2.75
CA LEU A 42 -2.32 -4.40 2.00
C LEU A 42 -1.23 -3.44 2.51
N LEU A 43 -0.59 -2.69 1.61
CA LEU A 43 0.42 -1.69 1.99
C LEU A 43 0.38 -0.51 1.01
N ASP A 44 -0.08 0.63 1.54
CA ASP A 44 -0.24 1.90 0.85
C ASP A 44 0.78 2.92 1.34
N HIS A 45 1.50 3.55 0.41
CA HIS A 45 2.30 4.74 0.67
C HIS A 45 1.48 5.98 0.33
N PHE A 46 1.14 6.75 1.35
CA PHE A 46 0.39 8.01 1.27
C PHE A 46 1.35 9.17 1.54
N GLU A 47 1.67 9.90 0.47
CA GLU A 47 2.52 11.09 0.46
C GLU A 47 2.08 11.99 -0.71
N SER A 48 1.72 13.25 -0.44
CA SER A 48 1.58 14.30 -1.47
C SER A 48 1.84 15.69 -0.87
N VAL A 49 2.27 16.62 -1.73
CA VAL A 49 2.44 18.05 -1.44
C VAL A 49 1.24 18.89 -1.88
N SER A 50 0.26 18.28 -2.55
CA SER A 50 -0.99 18.92 -2.99
C SER A 50 -2.11 18.56 -2.01
N PRO A 51 -2.68 19.53 -1.26
CA PRO A 51 -3.78 19.26 -0.33
C PRO A 51 -5.01 18.63 -0.99
N ALA A 52 -5.29 19.01 -2.25
CA ALA A 52 -6.40 18.46 -3.02
C ALA A 52 -6.31 16.94 -3.22
N ASP A 53 -5.11 16.37 -3.13
CA ASP A 53 -4.87 14.93 -3.29
C ASP A 53 -5.26 14.13 -2.04
N TYR A 54 -5.55 14.77 -0.89
CA TYR A 54 -5.77 14.07 0.37
C TYR A 54 -6.70 14.72 1.41
N GLU A 55 -7.05 16.00 1.27
CA GLU A 55 -7.77 16.77 2.30
C GLU A 55 -9.14 16.18 2.69
N ALA A 56 -9.84 15.59 1.72
CA ALA A 56 -11.12 14.89 1.97
C ALA A 56 -10.95 13.58 2.77
N GLY A 57 -9.73 13.02 2.79
CA GLY A 57 -9.33 11.91 3.64
C GLY A 57 -10.11 10.61 3.46
N PHE A 58 -10.16 9.83 4.54
CA PHE A 58 -10.89 8.58 4.62
C PHE A 58 -12.07 8.77 5.59
N PRO A 59 -13.30 8.98 5.10
CA PRO A 59 -14.50 9.05 5.94
C PRO A 59 -14.68 7.81 6.82
N TYR A 60 -15.56 7.87 7.82
CA TYR A 60 -15.79 6.76 8.74
C TYR A 60 -16.09 5.44 8.00
N HIS A 61 -15.22 4.44 8.20
CA HIS A 61 -15.30 3.12 7.57
C HIS A 61 -14.89 2.02 8.58
N PRO A 62 -15.55 0.86 8.57
CA PRO A 62 -15.26 -0.23 9.51
C PRO A 62 -14.10 -1.13 9.03
N HIS A 63 -13.49 -1.84 9.98
CA HIS A 63 -12.54 -2.94 9.74
C HIS A 63 -12.91 -4.13 10.64
N ARG A 64 -12.80 -5.36 10.14
CA ARG A 64 -13.15 -6.58 10.88
C ARG A 64 -12.54 -7.83 10.23
N GLY A 65 -11.53 -8.43 10.88
CA GLY A 65 -11.07 -9.81 10.60
C GLY A 65 -12.00 -10.85 11.19
#